data_AF-T2JDC6-F1
#
_entry.id   AF-T2JDC6-F1
#
_cell.length_a   1.000
_cell.length_b   1.000
_cell.length_c   1.000
_cell.angle_alpha   90.00
_cell.angle_beta   90.00
_cell.angle_gamma   90.00
#
_symmetry.space_group_name_H-M   'P 1'
#
loop_
_entity.id
_entity.type
_entity.pdbx_description
1 polymer ?
#
loop_
_entity_poly.entity_id
_entity_poly.type
_entity_poly.pdbx_seq_one_letter_code
_entity_poly.pdbx_strand_id
1 'polypeptide(L)'
;MVNKIDKVALFGGTHGNEMTGIYLIKKYLQNPDLIERSTLKVFPFLSNPRAIESRVRYTEIDLNRCFGSEEIDNLDNFYMSNF
;
A
#
# COMPACT_ATOMS: atom_id res chain seq x y z
N MET A 1 -21.13 20.49 -7.65
CA MET A 1 -19.73 20.74 -8.03
C MET A 1 -18.94 19.49 -7.70
N VAL A 2 -18.17 18.95 -8.65
CA VAL A 2 -17.29 17.80 -8.38
C VAL A 2 -15.96 18.35 -7.85
N ASN A 3 -15.52 17.87 -6.68
CA ASN A 3 -14.23 18.25 -6.13
C ASN A 3 -13.12 17.66 -6.99
N LYS A 4 -12.17 18.50 -7.41
CA LYS A 4 -11.00 18.07 -8.17
C LYS A 4 -10.12 17.17 -7.27
N ILE A 5 -9.62 16.08 -7.84
CA ILE A 5 -8.63 15.22 -7.19
C ILE A 5 -7.23 15.65 -7.66
N ASP A 6 -6.38 16.09 -6.72
CA ASP A 6 -5.03 16.54 -7.04
C ASP A 6 -3.95 15.48 -6.77
N LYS A 7 -4.23 14.49 -5.93
CA LYS A 7 -3.28 13.45 -5.51
C LYS A 7 -3.96 12.08 -5.46
N VAL A 8 -3.28 11.07 -5.99
CA VAL A 8 -3.69 9.66 -5.93
C VAL A 8 -2.53 8.82 -5.44
N ALA A 9 -2.79 7.93 -4.48
CA ALA A 9 -1.85 6.89 -4.09
C ALA A 9 -2.21 5.59 -4.82
N LEU A 10 -1.20 4.90 -5.33
CA LEU A 10 -1.34 3.61 -5.99
C LEU A 10 -0.57 2.58 -5.17
N PHE A 11 -1.29 1.60 -4.62
CA PHE A 11 -0.72 0.58 -3.76
C PHE A 11 -0.66 -0.75 -4.48
N GLY A 12 0.49 -1.43 -4.40
CA GLY A 12 0.67 -2.79 -4.91
C GLY A 12 1.41 -3.64 -3.89
N GLY A 13 1.13 -4.94 -3.90
CA GLY A 13 1.72 -5.85 -2.92
C GLY A 13 1.16 -5.66 -1.51
N THR A 14 -0.13 -5.32 -1.38
CA THR A 14 -0.85 -5.43 -0.10
C THR A 14 -0.82 -6.87 0.40
N HIS A 15 -1.02 -7.83 -0.50
CA HIS A 15 -0.63 -9.22 -0.30
C HIS A 15 0.66 -9.50 -1.06
N GLY A 16 1.65 -10.08 -0.39
CA GLY A 16 3.00 -10.26 -0.93
C GLY A 16 3.14 -11.29 -2.06
N ASN A 17 2.12 -12.13 -2.27
CA ASN A 17 2.06 -13.13 -3.32
C ASN A 17 1.24 -12.71 -4.56
N GLU A 18 0.68 -11.49 -4.58
CA GLU A 18 -0.08 -10.94 -5.71
C GLU A 18 0.84 -10.13 -6.65
N MET A 19 1.53 -10.86 -7.53
CA MET A 19 2.68 -10.35 -8.27
C MET A 19 2.39 -9.18 -9.21
N THR A 20 1.20 -9.12 -9.84
CA THR A 20 0.87 -8.08 -10.82
C THR A 20 1.02 -6.68 -10.25
N GLY A 21 0.44 -6.42 -9.07
CA GLY A 21 0.55 -5.13 -8.40
C GLY A 21 1.99 -4.80 -8.04
N ILE A 22 2.74 -5.77 -7.52
CA ILE A 22 4.16 -5.62 -7.13
C ILE A 22 5.01 -5.20 -8.34
N TYR A 23 4.87 -5.91 -9.47
CA TYR A 23 5.65 -5.60 -10.67
C TYR A 23 5.27 -4.26 -11.29
N LEU A 24 3.98 -3.90 -11.33
CA LEU A 24 3.54 -2.60 -11.82
C LEU A 24 4.09 -1.46 -10.98
N ILE A 25 4.01 -1.56 -9.64
CA ILE A 25 4.59 -0.54 -8.75
C ILE A 25 6.10 -0.41 -8.97
N LYS A 26 6.84 -1.52 -9.02
CA LYS A 26 8.28 -1.49 -9.30
C LYS A 26 8.59 -0.82 -10.64
N LYS A 27 7.81 -1.14 -11.69
CA LYS A 27 7.94 -0.52 -13.00
C LYS A 27 7.70 0.99 -12.96
N TYR A 28 6.66 1.44 -12.25
CA TYR A 28 6.33 2.86 -12.14
C TYR A 28 7.29 3.65 -11.25
N LEU A 29 7.84 3.04 -10.21
CA LEU A 29 8.92 3.65 -9.42
C LEU A 29 10.19 3.87 -10.25
N GLN A 30 10.51 2.95 -11.16
CA GLN A 30 11.65 3.07 -12.08
C GLN A 30 11.36 3.98 -13.27
N ASN A 31 10.11 4.09 -13.70
CA ASN A 31 9.68 4.86 -14.88
C ASN A 31 8.44 5.72 -14.53
N PRO A 32 8.61 6.83 -13.79
CA PRO A 32 7.50 7.65 -13.30
C PRO A 32 6.64 8.24 -14.43
N ASP A 33 7.24 8.55 -15.58
CA ASP A 33 6.57 9.15 -16.75
C ASP A 33 5.39 8.30 -17.25
N LEU A 34 5.40 6.97 -17.00
CA LEU A 34 4.31 6.07 -17.37
C LEU A 34 2.99 6.35 -16.63
N ILE A 35 3.08 6.95 -15.44
CA ILE A 35 1.93 7.30 -14.58
C ILE A 35 1.79 8.80 -14.34
N GLU A 36 2.65 9.62 -14.93
CA GLU A 36 2.56 11.07 -14.83
C GLU A 36 1.30 11.59 -15.52
N ARG A 37 0.64 12.58 -14.90
CA ARG A 37 -0.54 13.25 -15.44
C ARG A 37 -0.40 14.75 -15.23
N SER A 38 -0.85 15.54 -16.19
CA SER A 38 -0.73 17.00 -16.17
C SER A 38 -1.51 17.67 -15.04
N THR A 39 -2.58 17.06 -14.56
CA THR A 39 -3.50 17.63 -13.56
C THR A 39 -3.55 16.86 -12.24
N LEU A 40 -2.84 15.74 -12.14
CA LEU A 40 -2.92 14.79 -11.03
C LEU A 40 -1.54 14.24 -10.70
N LYS A 41 -1.16 14.28 -9.41
CA LYS A 41 0.05 13.62 -8.93
C LYS A 41 -0.24 12.20 -8.46
N VAL A 42 0.47 11.22 -9.01
CA VAL A 42 0.33 9.79 -8.66
C VAL A 42 1.54 9.34 -7.83
N PHE A 43 1.30 8.65 -6.73
CA PHE A 43 2.33 8.15 -5.82
C PHE A 43 2.24 6.62 -5.71
N PRO A 44 3.15 5.86 -6.35
CA PRO A 44 3.18 4.41 -6.24
C PRO A 44 3.89 3.94 -4.97
N PHE A 45 3.34 2.92 -4.30
CA PHE A 45 3.88 2.34 -3.06
C PHE A 45 3.83 0.82 -3.06
N LEU A 46 4.87 0.19 -2.50
CA LEU A 46 4.84 -1.22 -2.11
C LEU A 46 4.31 -1.32 -0.68
N SER A 47 3.17 -1.97 -0.51
CA SER A 47 2.42 -1.92 0.76
C SER A 47 2.98 -2.83 1.85
N ASN A 48 3.38 -4.07 1.51
CA ASN A 48 3.83 -5.07 2.49
C ASN A 48 5.23 -5.63 2.14
N PRO A 49 6.32 -4.88 2.37
CA PRO A 49 7.67 -5.28 1.95
C PRO A 49 8.09 -6.66 2.47
N ARG A 50 7.78 -6.99 3.73
CA ARG A 50 8.13 -8.29 4.34
C ARG A 50 7.40 -9.45 3.66
N ALA A 51 6.08 -9.33 3.47
CA ALA A 51 5.33 -10.38 2.78
C ALA A 51 5.73 -10.51 1.29
N ILE A 52 6.06 -9.39 0.62
CA ILE A 52 6.55 -9.36 -0.76
C ILE A 52 7.87 -10.14 -0.87
N GLU A 53 8.82 -9.87 0.03
CA GLU A 53 10.12 -10.55 0.07
C GLU A 53 9.96 -12.06 0.28
N SER A 54 9.08 -12.45 1.22
CA SER A 54 8.78 -13.86 1.49
C SER A 54 7.82 -14.52 0.49
N ARG A 55 7.25 -13.77 -0.47
CA ARG A 55 6.23 -14.24 -1.43
C ARG A 55 5.03 -14.94 -0.77
N VAL A 56 4.61 -14.45 0.38
CA VAL A 56 3.43 -14.94 1.11
C VAL A 56 2.33 -13.89 1.09
N ARG A 57 1.09 -14.29 1.41
CA ARG A 57 -0.03 -13.34 1.50
C ARG A 57 0.23 -12.26 2.55
N TYR A 58 0.64 -12.66 3.74
CA TYR A 58 1.04 -11.80 4.87
C TYR A 58 2.02 -12.57 5.77
N THR A 59 2.75 -11.86 6.64
CA THR A 59 3.71 -12.44 7.59
C THR A 59 3.08 -12.78 8.93
N GLU A 60 2.33 -11.85 9.52
CA GLU A 60 1.65 -12.06 10.81
C GLU A 60 0.12 -11.96 10.66
N ILE A 61 -0.39 -10.81 10.23
CA ILE A 61 -1.82 -10.52 10.04
C ILE A 61 -2.04 -9.99 8.63
N ASP A 62 -3.21 -10.27 8.05
CA ASP A 62 -3.60 -9.74 6.75
C ASP A 62 -3.66 -8.20 6.79
N LEU A 63 -2.70 -7.54 6.13
CA LEU A 63 -2.59 -6.08 6.09
C LEU A 63 -3.89 -5.41 5.60
N ASN A 64 -4.65 -6.06 4.72
CA ASN A 64 -5.92 -5.56 4.21
C ASN A 64 -7.09 -5.74 5.21
N ARG A 65 -6.79 -6.03 6.47
CA ARG A 65 -7.73 -6.10 7.60
C ARG A 65 -7.28 -5.24 8.79
N CYS A 66 -6.15 -4.53 8.69
CA CYS A 66 -5.58 -3.76 9.80
C CYS A 66 -5.93 -2.26 9.80
N PHE A 67 -6.91 -1.84 8.98
CA PHE A 67 -7.28 -0.42 8.81
C PHE A 67 -8.72 -0.14 9.25
N GLY A 68 -9.26 -0.91 10.20
CA GLY A 68 -10.49 -0.55 10.89
C GLY A 68 -10.27 0.65 11.80
N SER A 69 -11.33 1.40 12.10
CA SER A 69 -11.24 2.60 12.94
C SER A 69 -10.71 2.28 14.34
N GLU A 70 -11.12 1.15 14.92
CA GLU A 70 -10.66 0.74 16.25
C GLU A 70 -9.15 0.48 16.30
N GLU A 71 -8.60 -0.18 15.28
CA GLU A 71 -7.17 -0.45 15.18
C GLU A 71 -6.35 0.82 14.94
N ILE A 72 -6.87 1.75 14.14
CA ILE A 72 -6.22 3.03 13.83
C ILE A 72 -6.25 3.97 15.05
N ASP A 73 -7.40 4.08 15.70
CA ASP A 73 -7.61 5.00 16.83
C ASP A 73 -6.93 4.51 18.11
N ASN A 74 -6.68 3.20 18.24
CA ASN A 74 -6.01 2.59 19.39
C ASN A 74 -4.63 2.02 19.06
N LEU A 75 -3.87 2.72 18.21
CA LEU A 75 -2.53 2.27 17.78
C LEU A 75 -1.63 1.88 18.97
N ASP A 76 -1.72 2.61 20.08
CA ASP A 76 -0.93 2.37 21.31
C ASP A 76 -1.26 1.01 21.98
N ASN A 77 -2.52 0.56 21.92
CA ASN A 77 -2.94 -0.70 22.53
C ASN A 77 -2.45 -1.93 21.74
N PHE A 78 -2.29 -1.79 20.41
CA PHE A 78 -1.73 -2.85 19.57
C PHE A 78 -0.25 -3.11 19.91
N TYR A 79 0.52 -2.06 20.21
CA TYR A 79 1.92 -2.20 20.64
C TYR A 79 2.07 -2.75 22.06
N MET A 80 1.16 -2.43 22.99
CA MET A 80 1.25 -2.88 24.39
C MET A 80 0.73 -4.30 24.65
N SER A 81 -0.07 -4.88 23.75
CA SER A 81 -0.64 -6.24 23.91
C SER A 81 0.21 -7.36 23.29
N ASN A 82 1.25 -7.00 22.54
CA ASN A 82 2.17 -7.95 21.89
C ASN A 82 3.55 -8.04 22.60
N PHE A 83 3.64 -7.59 23.85
CA PHE A 83 4.78 -7.79 24.75
C PHE A 83 4.33 -8.32 26.11
#